data_AF-A0A9E3WVD2-F1
#
_entry.id   AF-A0A9E3WVD2-F1
#
_cell.length_a   1.000
_cell.length_b   1.000
_cell.length_c   1.000
_cell.angle_alpha   90.00
_cell.angle_beta   90.00
_cell.angle_gamma   90.00
#
_symmetry.space_group_name_H-M   'P 1'
#
loop_
_entity.id
_entity.type
_entity.pdbx_description
1 polymer ?
#
loop_
_entity_poly.entity_id
_entity_poly.type
_entity_poly.pdbx_seq_one_letter_code
_entity_poly.pdbx_strand_id
1 'polypeptide(L)'
;MTNATNNTQDFGAVSLRPDDMSSGGFLDGAEATIQTARFVNFDYKGNLPTAVPVLKIAYQVAGSPDLWLEHYSLGRKTSFEPSADGTHLRALRPGARLNNQCNAALFIAAVCDAGFSPDALAQDISVLEGLEVILATPTPPSRGGEGPAKPLTVVESIVSGVETGPDAAAAPTTGGGAAGGTATTNTQAAAPSAETEAENIIAAILAERAAAGNPGLAKSEVVTAVSQHPNAKTLPNLLTVVQVSCQDKFLAADA
;
A
#
# COMPACT_ATOMS: atom_id res chain seq x y z
N MET A 1 -26.19 -45.93 19.09
CA MET A 1 -25.01 -45.94 18.21
C MET A 1 -25.46 -45.43 16.85
N THR A 2 -25.26 -44.14 16.59
CA THR A 2 -25.65 -43.47 15.35
C THR A 2 -24.47 -43.46 14.40
N ASN A 3 -24.58 -44.17 13.27
CA ASN A 3 -23.56 -44.20 12.23
C ASN A 3 -23.50 -42.85 11.52
N ALA A 4 -22.37 -42.16 11.63
CA ALA A 4 -22.07 -40.97 10.84
C ALA A 4 -21.73 -41.39 9.40
N THR A 5 -22.60 -41.06 8.46
CA THR A 5 -22.34 -41.21 7.02
C THR A 5 -21.41 -40.08 6.57
N ASN A 6 -20.15 -40.41 6.30
CA ASN A 6 -19.21 -39.49 5.66
C ASN A 6 -19.65 -39.27 4.21
N ASN A 7 -20.23 -38.09 3.95
CA ASN A 7 -20.62 -37.67 2.61
C ASN A 7 -19.40 -37.07 1.89
N THR A 8 -18.59 -37.91 1.26
CA THR A 8 -17.49 -37.44 0.42
C THR A 8 -18.09 -36.94 -0.90
N GLN A 9 -18.15 -35.62 -1.07
CA GLN A 9 -18.58 -35.01 -2.33
C GLN A 9 -17.52 -35.33 -3.39
N ASP A 10 -17.89 -36.15 -4.39
CA ASP A 10 -17.07 -36.39 -5.57
C ASP A 10 -17.19 -35.17 -6.49
N PHE A 11 -16.07 -34.49 -6.73
CA PHE A 11 -16.01 -33.29 -7.58
C PHE A 11 -15.88 -33.63 -9.07
N GLY A 12 -15.92 -34.92 -9.43
CA GLY A 12 -15.79 -35.38 -10.80
C GLY A 12 -14.35 -35.34 -11.32
N ALA A 13 -14.13 -35.98 -12.47
CA ALA A 13 -12.83 -35.98 -13.13
C ALA A 13 -12.56 -34.65 -13.84
N VAL A 14 -11.36 -34.10 -13.68
CA VAL A 14 -10.90 -32.89 -14.38
C VAL A 14 -10.68 -33.21 -15.87
N SER A 15 -11.13 -32.33 -16.77
CA SER A 15 -10.87 -32.49 -18.21
C SER A 15 -9.38 -32.32 -18.50
N LEU A 16 -8.82 -33.24 -19.30
CA LEU A 16 -7.44 -33.16 -19.81
C LEU A 16 -7.40 -32.67 -21.26
N ARG A 17 -8.53 -32.20 -21.81
CA ARG A 17 -8.56 -31.63 -23.16
C ARG A 17 -7.83 -30.29 -23.13
N PRO A 18 -6.89 -30.04 -24.06
CA PRO A 18 -6.18 -28.76 -24.12
C PRO A 18 -7.11 -27.54 -24.16
N ASP A 19 -8.25 -27.66 -24.85
CA ASP A 19 -9.25 -26.58 -24.97
C ASP A 19 -9.98 -26.27 -23.65
N ASP A 20 -9.98 -27.21 -22.69
CA ASP A 20 -10.56 -27.03 -21.36
C ASP A 20 -9.49 -26.59 -20.33
N MET A 21 -8.22 -26.45 -20.73
CA MET A 21 -7.14 -26.02 -19.84
C MET A 21 -7.15 -24.49 -19.71
N SER A 22 -7.26 -23.99 -18.48
CA SER A 22 -7.05 -22.56 -18.21
C SER A 22 -5.54 -22.26 -18.20
N SER A 23 -5.06 -21.40 -19.10
CA SER A 23 -3.70 -20.87 -18.98
C SER A 23 -3.64 -19.82 -17.88
N GLY A 24 -2.88 -20.06 -16.82
CA GLY A 24 -2.48 -19.01 -15.89
C GLY A 24 -1.48 -18.07 -16.58
N GLY A 25 -1.98 -17.04 -17.23
CA GLY A 25 -1.18 -16.04 -17.94
C GLY A 25 -1.05 -14.74 -17.16
N PHE A 26 0.05 -14.01 -17.38
CA PHE A 26 0.12 -12.61 -17.02
C PHE A 26 -0.79 -11.82 -17.97
N LEU A 27 -1.45 -10.77 -17.47
CA LEU A 27 -2.30 -9.89 -18.29
C LEU A 27 -1.47 -8.85 -19.08
N ASP A 28 -0.22 -9.17 -19.41
CA ASP A 28 0.69 -8.23 -20.07
C ASP A 28 0.27 -7.99 -21.52
N GLY A 29 -0.03 -6.74 -21.86
CA GLY A 29 -0.55 -6.33 -23.16
C GLY A 29 -2.02 -6.70 -23.39
N ALA A 30 -2.74 -7.17 -22.38
CA ALA A 30 -4.14 -7.58 -22.53
C ALA A 30 -5.08 -6.37 -22.59
N GLU A 31 -5.97 -6.35 -23.58
CA GLU A 31 -7.13 -5.46 -23.61
C GLU A 31 -8.17 -5.90 -22.57
N ALA A 32 -8.63 -4.98 -21.73
CA ALA A 32 -9.63 -5.27 -20.72
C ALA A 32 -10.54 -4.08 -20.45
N THR A 33 -11.75 -4.37 -19.96
CA THR A 33 -12.66 -3.37 -19.39
C THR A 33 -12.67 -3.49 -17.87
N ILE A 34 -12.54 -2.38 -17.15
CA ILE A 34 -12.73 -2.36 -15.70
C ILE A 34 -14.24 -2.48 -15.41
N GLN A 35 -14.68 -3.66 -14.95
CA GLN A 35 -16.07 -3.91 -14.62
C GLN A 35 -16.43 -3.41 -13.23
N THR A 36 -15.49 -3.51 -12.29
CA THR A 36 -15.72 -3.08 -10.91
C THR A 36 -14.44 -2.54 -10.29
N ALA A 37 -14.55 -1.43 -9.57
CA ALA A 37 -13.47 -0.85 -8.78
C ALA A 37 -14.00 -0.48 -7.39
N ARG A 38 -13.61 -1.23 -6.36
CA ARG A 38 -14.13 -1.04 -4.99
C ARG A 38 -13.07 -1.26 -3.94
N PHE A 39 -13.08 -0.46 -2.89
CA PHE A 39 -12.40 -0.78 -1.64
C PHE A 39 -13.21 -1.82 -0.87
N VAL A 40 -12.56 -2.91 -0.45
CA VAL A 40 -13.20 -4.00 0.29
C VAL A 40 -12.30 -4.50 1.41
N ASN A 41 -12.89 -5.09 2.44
CA ASN A 41 -12.14 -5.85 3.43
C ASN A 41 -11.86 -7.25 2.88
N PHE A 42 -10.60 -7.64 2.83
CA PHE A 42 -10.14 -8.92 2.28
C PHE A 42 -9.43 -9.73 3.35
N ASP A 43 -9.82 -11.00 3.52
CA ASP A 43 -9.37 -11.88 4.61
C ASP A 43 -8.33 -12.93 4.16
N TYR A 44 -7.91 -12.88 2.89
CA TYR A 44 -7.02 -13.87 2.27
C TYR A 44 -7.49 -15.32 2.53
N LYS A 45 -8.78 -15.63 2.34
CA LYS A 45 -9.35 -16.97 2.57
C LYS A 45 -9.23 -17.42 4.04
N GLY A 46 -9.46 -16.51 4.97
CA GLY A 46 -9.37 -16.77 6.42
C GLY A 46 -7.94 -16.91 6.97
N ASN A 47 -6.90 -16.64 6.17
CA ASN A 47 -5.51 -16.69 6.63
C ASN A 47 -5.13 -15.51 7.52
N LEU A 48 -5.96 -14.46 7.57
CA LEU A 48 -5.76 -13.33 8.47
C LEU A 48 -6.78 -13.36 9.62
N PRO A 49 -6.35 -13.11 10.87
CA PRO A 49 -7.27 -13.00 12.01
C PRO A 49 -8.20 -11.78 11.90
N THR A 50 -7.89 -10.84 11.02
CA THR A 50 -8.69 -9.65 10.75
C THR A 50 -8.58 -9.32 9.27
N ALA A 51 -9.72 -9.17 8.61
CA ALA A 51 -9.77 -8.73 7.22
C ALA A 51 -9.13 -7.35 7.09
N VAL A 52 -8.46 -7.12 5.96
CA VAL A 52 -7.68 -5.91 5.72
C VAL A 52 -8.24 -5.15 4.53
N PRO A 53 -8.26 -3.81 4.56
CA PRO A 53 -8.79 -3.05 3.45
C PRO A 53 -7.82 -3.15 2.26
N VAL A 54 -8.38 -3.41 1.08
CA VAL A 54 -7.69 -3.49 -0.21
C VAL A 54 -8.50 -2.76 -1.27
N LEU A 55 -7.84 -2.29 -2.33
CA LEU A 55 -8.51 -1.92 -3.57
C LEU A 55 -8.71 -3.19 -4.40
N LYS A 56 -9.95 -3.53 -4.74
CA LYS A 56 -10.31 -4.65 -5.60
C LYS A 56 -10.71 -4.12 -6.97
N ILE A 57 -10.07 -4.64 -8.01
CA ILE A 57 -10.44 -4.39 -9.41
C ILE A 57 -10.88 -5.69 -10.06
N ALA A 58 -12.00 -5.65 -10.78
CA ALA A 58 -12.46 -6.74 -11.63
C ALA A 58 -12.32 -6.33 -13.09
N TYR A 59 -11.53 -7.08 -13.85
CA TYR A 59 -11.32 -6.88 -15.27
C TYR A 59 -12.12 -7.88 -16.09
N GLN A 60 -12.79 -7.41 -17.14
CA GLN A 60 -13.25 -8.25 -18.23
C GLN A 60 -12.22 -8.20 -19.34
N VAL A 61 -11.41 -9.26 -19.48
CA VAL A 61 -10.39 -9.34 -20.53
C VAL A 61 -11.06 -9.69 -21.86
N ALA A 62 -10.65 -9.02 -22.95
CA ALA A 62 -11.20 -9.26 -24.27
C ALA A 62 -11.07 -10.74 -24.67
N GLY A 63 -12.18 -11.34 -25.12
CA GLY A 63 -12.24 -12.76 -25.50
C GLY A 63 -12.33 -13.76 -24.33
N SER A 64 -12.23 -13.31 -23.08
CA SER A 64 -12.52 -14.15 -21.90
C SER A 64 -13.98 -13.93 -21.45
N PRO A 65 -14.74 -14.98 -21.08
CA PRO A 65 -16.03 -14.82 -20.41
C PRO A 65 -15.89 -14.53 -18.90
N ASP A 66 -14.74 -14.85 -18.31
CA ASP A 66 -14.51 -14.77 -16.86
C ASP A 66 -13.93 -13.42 -16.44
N LEU A 67 -14.29 -12.98 -15.23
CA LEU A 67 -13.70 -11.81 -14.59
C LEU A 67 -12.37 -12.15 -13.93
N TRP A 68 -11.36 -11.35 -14.22
CA TRP A 68 -10.08 -11.39 -13.54
C TRP A 68 -10.09 -10.46 -12.33
N LEU A 69 -9.86 -11.00 -11.13
CA LEU A 69 -9.94 -10.24 -9.88
C LEU A 69 -8.56 -9.94 -9.32
N GLU A 70 -8.20 -8.66 -9.27
CA GLU A 70 -6.98 -8.18 -8.62
C GLU A 70 -7.29 -7.51 -7.28
N HIS A 71 -6.38 -7.69 -6.32
CA HIS A 71 -6.46 -7.07 -5.00
C HIS A 71 -5.16 -6.33 -4.69
N TYR A 72 -5.25 -5.02 -4.56
CA TYR A 72 -4.14 -4.12 -4.30
C TYR A 72 -4.11 -3.71 -2.83
N SER A 73 -3.03 -4.06 -2.14
CA SER A 73 -2.85 -3.70 -0.73
C SER A 73 -2.75 -2.18 -0.52
N LEU A 74 -3.38 -1.66 0.53
CA LEU A 74 -3.31 -0.25 0.95
C LEU A 74 -2.14 0.06 1.91
N GLY A 75 -1.26 -0.93 2.16
CA GLY A 75 -0.16 -0.80 3.11
C GLY A 75 -0.61 -1.00 4.57
N ARG A 76 -0.73 0.09 5.34
CA ARG A 76 -1.03 0.02 6.79
C ARG A 76 -2.50 -0.35 7.04
N LYS A 77 -2.72 -1.60 7.44
CA LYS A 77 -4.03 -2.24 7.66
C LYS A 77 -4.99 -1.46 8.58
N THR A 78 -4.48 -0.73 9.56
CA THR A 78 -5.28 -0.06 10.61
C THR A 78 -5.52 1.43 10.34
N SER A 79 -5.15 1.94 9.17
CA SER A 79 -5.23 3.37 8.86
C SER A 79 -6.50 3.75 8.09
N PHE A 80 -7.15 2.79 7.45
CA PHE A 80 -8.27 3.02 6.54
C PHE A 80 -9.39 2.03 6.78
N GLU A 81 -10.59 2.44 6.42
CA GLU A 81 -11.78 1.59 6.35
C GLU A 81 -12.53 1.90 5.05
N PRO A 82 -12.96 0.90 4.27
CA PRO A 82 -13.80 1.14 3.11
C PRO A 82 -15.12 1.80 3.51
N SER A 83 -15.63 2.68 2.66
CA SER A 83 -17.01 3.16 2.77
C SER A 83 -18.01 2.02 2.60
N ALA A 84 -19.27 2.23 3.00
CA ALA A 84 -20.30 1.20 2.92
C ALA A 84 -20.57 0.71 1.47
N ASP A 85 -20.43 1.61 0.50
CA ASP A 85 -20.54 1.35 -0.94
C ASP A 85 -19.20 0.96 -1.59
N GLY A 86 -18.08 1.03 -0.85
CA GLY A 86 -16.74 0.71 -1.32
C GLY A 86 -16.15 1.71 -2.34
N THR A 87 -16.77 2.87 -2.54
CA THR A 87 -16.30 3.89 -3.51
C THR A 87 -15.11 4.70 -2.99
N HIS A 88 -14.95 4.81 -1.67
CA HIS A 88 -13.90 5.61 -1.05
C HIS A 88 -13.34 4.98 0.23
N LEU A 89 -12.24 5.56 0.73
CA LEU A 89 -11.63 5.18 2.00
C LEU A 89 -11.89 6.24 3.05
N ARG A 90 -12.37 5.81 4.23
CA ARG A 90 -12.41 6.62 5.43
C ARG A 90 -11.10 6.48 6.19
N ALA A 91 -10.46 7.61 6.48
CA ALA A 91 -9.30 7.65 7.38
C ALA A 91 -9.72 7.34 8.82
N LEU A 92 -9.05 6.38 9.47
CA LEU A 92 -9.29 6.02 10.87
C LEU A 92 -8.47 6.84 11.87
N ARG A 93 -7.53 7.65 11.37
CA ARG A 93 -6.65 8.51 12.18
C ARG A 93 -6.42 9.85 11.47
N PRO A 94 -6.24 10.95 12.22
CA PRO A 94 -5.85 12.23 11.63
C PRO A 94 -4.57 12.08 10.78
N GLY A 95 -4.60 12.64 9.58
CA GLY A 95 -3.44 12.62 8.67
C GLY A 95 -3.14 11.28 8.00
N ALA A 96 -4.02 10.28 8.09
CA ALA A 96 -3.83 9.04 7.34
C ALA A 96 -3.83 9.31 5.83
N ARG A 97 -2.78 8.85 5.14
CA ARG A 97 -2.59 8.95 3.69
C ARG A 97 -2.05 7.64 3.13
N LEU A 98 -2.41 7.31 1.90
CA LEU A 98 -1.87 6.13 1.23
C LEU A 98 -0.34 6.27 1.11
N ASN A 99 0.37 5.19 1.39
CA ASN A 99 1.80 5.14 1.14
C ASN A 99 2.00 5.05 -0.38
N ASN A 100 2.82 5.94 -0.97
CA ASN A 100 3.12 5.93 -2.40
C ASN A 100 3.81 4.63 -2.87
N GLN A 101 4.32 3.83 -1.94
CA GLN A 101 4.87 2.51 -2.21
C GLN A 101 3.85 1.37 -2.03
N CYS A 102 2.60 1.61 -1.63
CA CYS A 102 1.63 0.51 -1.56
C CYS A 102 1.08 0.16 -2.94
N ASN A 103 0.69 -1.11 -3.15
CA ASN A 103 0.26 -1.59 -4.47
C ASN A 103 -0.94 -0.81 -5.02
N ALA A 104 -1.86 -0.35 -4.16
CA ALA A 104 -2.99 0.48 -4.62
C ALA A 104 -2.54 1.86 -5.10
N ALA A 105 -1.56 2.49 -4.43
CA ALA A 105 -1.02 3.76 -4.87
C ALA A 105 -0.25 3.61 -6.20
N LEU A 106 0.48 2.51 -6.38
CA LEU A 106 1.13 2.20 -7.65
C LEU A 106 0.12 2.01 -8.79
N PHE A 107 -0.98 1.31 -8.52
CA PHE A 107 -2.08 1.17 -9.49
C PHE A 107 -2.72 2.52 -9.84
N ILE A 108 -3.09 3.32 -8.83
CA ILE A 108 -3.71 4.64 -9.05
C ILE A 108 -2.76 5.56 -9.82
N ALA A 109 -1.46 5.56 -9.50
CA ALA A 109 -0.46 6.32 -10.23
C ALA A 109 -0.41 5.90 -11.71
N ALA A 110 -0.38 4.60 -11.99
CA ALA A 110 -0.38 4.09 -13.37
C ALA A 110 -1.63 4.50 -14.16
N VAL A 111 -2.80 4.53 -13.52
CA VAL A 111 -4.05 5.03 -14.14
C VAL A 111 -3.94 6.52 -14.47
N CYS A 112 -3.39 7.34 -13.57
CA CYS A 112 -3.16 8.77 -13.84
C CYS A 112 -2.11 8.98 -14.93
N ASP A 113 -1.02 8.20 -14.92
CA ASP A 113 0.05 8.26 -15.92
C ASP A 113 -0.46 7.85 -17.31
N ALA A 114 -1.46 6.96 -17.37
CA ALA A 114 -2.20 6.59 -18.58
C ALA A 114 -3.17 7.69 -19.08
N GLY A 115 -3.26 8.83 -18.38
CA GLY A 115 -4.00 10.01 -18.80
C GLY A 115 -5.31 10.27 -18.06
N PHE A 116 -5.70 9.45 -17.07
CA PHE A 116 -6.92 9.70 -16.30
C PHE A 116 -6.76 10.89 -15.33
N SER A 117 -7.81 11.70 -15.18
CA SER A 117 -7.76 12.87 -14.30
C SER A 117 -7.61 12.48 -12.81
N PRO A 118 -6.57 12.98 -12.11
CA PRO A 118 -6.40 12.71 -10.68
C PRO A 118 -7.50 13.35 -9.82
N ASP A 119 -8.10 14.45 -10.29
CA ASP A 119 -9.18 15.14 -9.57
C ASP A 119 -10.47 14.32 -9.58
N ALA A 120 -10.75 13.61 -10.68
CA ALA A 120 -11.89 12.68 -10.76
C ALA A 120 -11.71 11.49 -9.79
N LEU A 121 -10.47 11.00 -9.62
CA LEU A 121 -10.14 9.90 -8.70
C LEU A 121 -10.08 10.29 -7.23
N ALA A 122 -9.98 11.59 -6.92
CA ALA A 122 -9.64 12.05 -5.57
C ALA A 122 -10.62 11.59 -4.48
N GLN A 123 -11.88 11.33 -4.83
CA GLN A 123 -12.94 10.99 -3.87
C GLN A 123 -13.69 9.71 -4.20
N ASP A 124 -13.61 9.18 -5.42
CA ASP A 124 -14.43 8.04 -5.84
C ASP A 124 -13.63 7.15 -6.80
N ILE A 125 -13.39 5.90 -6.42
CA ILE A 125 -12.67 4.93 -7.25
C ILE A 125 -13.57 4.27 -8.31
N SER A 126 -14.90 4.38 -8.17
CA SER A 126 -15.87 3.82 -9.10
C SER A 126 -15.89 4.52 -10.45
N VAL A 127 -15.31 5.73 -10.53
CA VAL A 127 -15.13 6.47 -11.80
C VAL A 127 -14.26 5.74 -12.82
N LEU A 128 -13.53 4.69 -12.39
CA LEU A 128 -12.77 3.81 -13.28
C LEU A 128 -13.62 2.75 -13.97
N GLU A 129 -14.87 2.53 -13.52
CA GLU A 129 -15.75 1.50 -14.09
C GLU A 129 -16.18 1.87 -15.51
N GLY A 130 -16.05 0.90 -16.42
CA GLY A 130 -16.32 1.08 -17.84
C GLY A 130 -15.11 1.57 -18.65
N LEU A 131 -13.96 1.87 -18.03
CA LEU A 131 -12.74 2.18 -18.78
C LEU A 131 -12.25 0.93 -19.53
N GLU A 132 -11.98 1.10 -20.82
CA GLU A 132 -11.25 0.16 -21.66
C GLU A 132 -9.76 0.50 -21.57
N VAL A 133 -8.95 -0.49 -21.21
CA VAL A 133 -7.53 -0.31 -20.87
C VAL A 133 -6.67 -1.40 -21.49
N ILE A 134 -5.40 -1.07 -21.72
CA ILE A 134 -4.34 -2.06 -21.90
C ILE A 134 -3.65 -2.28 -20.56
N LEU A 135 -3.50 -3.53 -20.17
CA LEU A 135 -2.87 -3.93 -18.92
C LEU A 135 -1.38 -4.24 -19.12
N ALA A 136 -0.56 -3.93 -18.13
CA ALA A 136 0.84 -4.35 -18.05
C ALA A 136 1.14 -4.99 -16.70
N THR A 137 2.17 -5.82 -16.63
CA THR A 137 2.60 -6.50 -15.39
C THR A 137 4.05 -6.20 -15.02
N PRO A 138 4.42 -4.92 -14.82
CA PRO A 138 5.79 -4.57 -14.46
C PRO A 138 6.20 -5.21 -13.13
N THR A 139 7.50 -5.48 -13.01
CA THR A 139 8.09 -5.85 -11.72
C THR A 139 8.24 -4.56 -10.89
N PRO A 140 7.57 -4.45 -9.73
CA PRO A 140 7.69 -3.26 -8.90
C PRO A 140 9.12 -3.13 -8.35
N PRO A 141 9.56 -1.91 -8.01
CA PRO A 141 10.90 -1.67 -7.48
C PRO A 141 11.14 -2.49 -6.20
N SER A 142 12.35 -3.04 -6.06
CA SER A 142 12.73 -3.81 -4.88
C SER A 142 12.66 -2.95 -3.62
N ARG A 143 11.94 -3.45 -2.61
CA ARG A 143 11.85 -2.85 -1.27
C ARG A 143 12.79 -3.68 -0.40
N GLY A 144 13.99 -3.17 -0.17
CA GLY A 144 15.08 -3.94 0.46
C GLY A 144 14.63 -4.77 1.68
N GLY A 145 15.09 -6.01 1.74
CA GLY A 145 14.75 -6.95 2.82
C GLY A 145 13.54 -7.86 2.54
N GLU A 146 12.78 -7.59 1.48
CA GLU A 146 11.74 -8.49 0.98
C GLU A 146 12.28 -9.31 -0.21
N GLY A 147 11.74 -10.53 -0.40
CA GLY A 147 12.13 -11.40 -1.52
C GLY A 147 11.85 -10.77 -2.90
N PRO A 148 12.07 -11.51 -4.00
CA PRO A 148 11.84 -10.97 -5.34
C PRO A 148 10.43 -10.36 -5.45
N ALA A 149 10.38 -9.13 -5.94
CA ALA A 149 9.14 -8.38 -6.06
C ALA A 149 8.18 -9.13 -6.98
N LYS A 150 6.95 -9.36 -6.51
CA LYS A 150 5.93 -10.03 -7.32
C LYS A 150 5.44 -9.03 -8.39
N PRO A 151 5.28 -9.46 -9.66
CA PRO A 151 4.67 -8.63 -10.69
C PRO A 151 3.32 -8.08 -10.24
N LEU A 152 3.01 -6.86 -10.64
CA LEU A 152 1.77 -6.18 -10.31
C LEU A 152 1.04 -5.80 -11.59
N THR A 153 -0.18 -6.28 -11.78
CA THR A 153 -1.05 -5.85 -12.88
C THR A 153 -1.42 -4.38 -12.72
N VAL A 154 -1.11 -3.52 -13.69
CA VAL A 154 -1.45 -2.09 -13.70
C VAL A 154 -2.02 -1.69 -15.06
N VAL A 155 -2.56 -0.48 -15.16
CA VAL A 155 -2.97 0.11 -16.44
C VAL A 155 -1.76 0.71 -17.15
N GLU A 156 -1.51 0.28 -18.38
CA GLU A 156 -0.47 0.83 -19.26
C GLU A 156 -1.01 2.01 -20.07
N SER A 157 -2.20 1.86 -20.64
CA SER A 157 -2.88 2.90 -21.41
C SER A 157 -4.40 2.78 -21.33
N ILE A 158 -5.09 3.90 -21.52
CA ILE A 158 -6.55 3.96 -21.61
C ILE A 158 -6.93 4.02 -23.09
N VAL A 159 -7.72 3.05 -23.55
CA VAL A 159 -8.17 2.93 -24.94
C VAL A 159 -9.40 3.81 -25.17
N SER A 160 -10.39 3.69 -24.29
CA SER A 160 -11.63 4.45 -24.34
C SER A 160 -12.38 4.40 -23.01
N GLY A 161 -13.41 5.23 -22.85
CA GLY A 161 -14.24 5.26 -21.64
C GLY A 161 -14.75 6.66 -21.32
N VAL A 162 -15.73 6.75 -20.40
CA VAL A 162 -16.42 8.01 -20.13
C VAL A 162 -15.70 8.76 -19.01
N GLU A 163 -15.05 9.88 -19.34
CA GLU A 163 -14.85 10.94 -18.35
C GLU A 163 -16.20 11.62 -18.10
N THR A 164 -17.01 11.09 -17.18
CA THR A 164 -18.18 11.83 -16.69
C THR A 164 -17.73 12.90 -15.70
N GLY A 165 -17.09 13.95 -16.22
CA GLY A 165 -16.75 15.17 -15.50
C GLY A 165 -16.99 16.39 -16.40
N PRO A 166 -17.56 17.49 -15.88
CA PRO A 166 -18.09 18.58 -16.72
C PRO A 166 -17.06 19.46 -17.45
N ASP A 167 -15.74 19.24 -17.33
CA ASP A 167 -14.72 20.05 -18.01
C ASP A 167 -13.41 19.27 -18.23
N ALA A 168 -13.44 18.20 -19.01
CA ALA A 168 -12.23 17.58 -19.56
C ALA A 168 -11.65 18.42 -20.71
N ALA A 169 -11.24 19.65 -20.42
CA ALA A 169 -10.37 20.40 -21.30
C ALA A 169 -8.97 19.77 -21.20
N ALA A 170 -8.50 19.17 -22.30
CA ALA A 170 -7.20 18.51 -22.41
C ALA A 170 -6.09 19.27 -21.67
N ALA A 171 -5.58 18.69 -20.58
CA ALA A 171 -4.37 19.20 -19.94
C ALA A 171 -3.18 18.96 -20.87
N PRO A 172 -2.29 19.94 -21.05
CA PRO A 172 -1.09 19.75 -21.86
C PRO A 172 -0.17 18.75 -21.15
N THR A 173 0.36 17.80 -21.91
CA THR A 173 1.50 16.98 -21.50
C THR A 173 2.70 17.90 -21.24
N THR A 174 2.99 18.20 -19.97
CA THR A 174 4.26 18.81 -19.57
C THR A 174 5.11 17.82 -18.79
N GLY A 175 6.25 17.49 -19.39
CA GLY A 175 7.29 16.68 -18.79
C GLY A 175 7.92 17.29 -17.54
N GLY A 176 8.72 16.44 -16.89
CA GLY A 176 9.38 16.64 -15.61
C GLY A 176 9.76 18.07 -15.24
N GLY A 177 9.33 18.46 -14.04
CA GLY A 177 9.76 19.68 -13.37
C GLY A 177 9.57 19.53 -11.88
N ALA A 178 10.68 19.38 -11.15
CA ALA A 178 10.71 19.49 -9.70
C ALA A 178 10.32 20.92 -9.27
N ALA A 179 9.34 21.05 -8.37
CA ALA A 179 9.08 22.27 -7.59
C ALA A 179 8.52 21.81 -6.23
N GLY A 180 9.07 22.20 -5.08
CA GLY A 180 9.61 23.52 -4.75
C GLY A 180 8.48 24.41 -4.21
N GLY A 181 7.76 23.95 -3.18
CA GLY A 181 6.67 24.68 -2.55
C GLY A 181 7.16 25.53 -1.37
N THR A 182 7.15 26.85 -1.55
CA THR A 182 7.43 27.85 -0.51
C THR A 182 6.24 28.00 0.43
N ALA A 183 6.50 27.87 1.73
CA ALA A 183 5.51 27.85 2.80
C ALA A 183 4.95 29.24 3.15
N THR A 184 3.63 29.30 3.36
CA THR A 184 2.94 30.39 4.06
C THR A 184 2.99 30.10 5.56
N THR A 185 3.74 30.90 6.32
CA THR A 185 3.88 30.78 7.78
C THR A 185 2.62 31.25 8.50
N ASN A 186 1.92 30.29 9.09
CA ASN A 186 0.95 30.52 10.16
C ASN A 186 1.63 30.08 11.46
N THR A 187 1.92 31.03 12.38
CA THR A 187 2.68 30.77 13.60
C THR A 187 1.81 30.09 14.65
N GLN A 188 1.63 28.78 14.48
CA GLN A 188 1.25 27.86 15.55
C GLN A 188 2.54 27.24 16.09
N ALA A 189 2.71 27.22 17.42
CA ALA A 189 3.90 26.62 18.04
C ALA A 189 4.07 25.19 17.51
N ALA A 190 5.16 24.97 16.77
CA ALA A 190 5.42 23.71 16.10
C ALA A 190 5.50 22.59 17.15
N ALA A 191 4.66 21.56 16.98
CA ALA A 191 4.91 20.30 17.64
C ALA A 191 6.33 19.83 17.26
N PRO A 192 7.11 19.27 18.19
CA PRO A 192 8.44 18.77 17.89
C PRO A 192 8.38 17.79 16.71
N SER A 193 9.34 17.87 15.79
CA SER A 193 9.39 16.92 14.68
C SER A 193 9.58 15.50 15.24
N ALA A 194 9.13 14.49 14.50
CA ALA A 194 9.33 13.09 14.89
C ALA A 194 10.83 12.74 15.15
N GLU A 195 11.74 13.48 14.51
CA GLU A 195 13.18 13.39 14.75
C GLU A 195 13.56 14.01 16.10
N THR A 196 13.07 15.19 16.45
CA THR A 196 13.31 15.80 17.76
C THR A 196 12.78 14.96 18.91
N GLU A 197 11.59 14.35 18.75
CA GLU A 197 11.06 13.41 19.74
C GLU A 197 11.94 12.16 19.89
N ALA A 198 12.43 11.62 18.76
CA ALA A 198 13.36 10.49 18.77
C ALA A 198 14.69 10.83 19.46
N GLU A 199 15.27 11.99 19.16
CA GLU A 199 16.51 12.48 19.77
C GLU A 199 16.38 12.64 21.29
N ASN A 200 15.27 13.23 21.76
CA ASN A 200 15.01 13.40 23.19
C ASN A 200 14.93 12.06 23.93
N ILE A 201 14.37 11.03 23.30
CA ILE A 201 14.26 9.69 23.89
C ILE A 201 15.61 8.97 23.90
N ILE A 202 16.39 9.09 22.83
CA ILE A 202 17.75 8.55 22.79
C ILE A 202 18.63 9.23 23.87
N ALA A 203 18.51 10.55 24.04
CA ALA A 203 19.20 11.30 25.08
C ALA A 203 18.81 10.83 26.50
N ALA A 204 17.52 10.57 26.75
CA ALA A 204 17.06 10.03 28.02
C ALA A 204 17.64 8.63 28.30
N ILE A 205 17.63 7.73 27.32
CA ILE A 205 18.22 6.39 27.43
C ILE A 205 19.72 6.48 27.73
N LEU A 206 20.45 7.37 27.05
CA LEU A 206 21.88 7.58 27.29
C LEU A 206 22.16 8.14 28.68
N ALA A 207 21.32 9.05 29.19
CA ALA A 207 21.44 9.61 30.53
C ALA A 207 21.22 8.54 31.63
N GLU A 208 20.21 7.68 31.46
CA GLU A 208 19.94 6.56 32.39
C GLU A 208 21.11 5.57 32.43
N ARG A 209 21.69 5.22 31.28
CA ARG A 209 22.84 4.32 31.22
C ARG A 209 24.12 4.93 31.76
N ALA A 210 24.35 6.22 31.53
CA ALA A 210 25.45 6.95 32.15
C ALA A 210 25.33 6.95 33.69
N ALA A 211 24.12 7.13 34.23
CA ALA A 211 23.87 7.02 35.67
C ALA A 211 24.10 5.59 36.21
N ALA A 212 23.89 4.56 35.38
CA ALA A 212 24.20 3.17 35.70
C ALA A 212 25.69 2.79 35.53
N GLY A 213 26.56 3.73 35.17
CA GLY A 213 28.00 3.51 35.01
C GLY A 213 28.39 2.85 33.68
N ASN A 214 27.49 2.82 32.69
CA ASN A 214 27.77 2.31 31.35
C ASN A 214 27.49 3.40 30.29
N PRO A 215 28.39 4.38 30.12
CA PRO A 215 28.19 5.47 29.18
C PRO A 215 28.31 4.97 27.73
N GLY A 216 27.26 5.17 26.94
CA GLY A 216 27.23 4.85 25.52
C GLY A 216 26.25 3.75 25.15
N LEU A 217 26.03 3.59 23.84
CA LEU A 217 25.15 2.60 23.27
C LEU A 217 25.88 1.93 22.10
N ALA A 218 26.18 0.64 22.22
CA ALA A 218 26.67 -0.13 21.08
C ALA A 218 25.55 -0.25 20.04
N LYS A 219 25.90 -0.23 18.75
CA LYS A 219 24.92 -0.28 17.65
C LYS A 219 23.98 -1.48 17.73
N SER A 220 24.46 -2.61 18.26
CA SER A 220 23.67 -3.83 18.49
C SER A 220 22.67 -3.73 19.66
N GLU A 221 22.91 -2.83 20.61
CA GLU A 221 22.08 -2.68 21.83
C GLU A 221 20.97 -1.64 21.66
N VAL A 222 21.08 -0.79 20.65
CA VAL A 222 20.16 0.29 20.33
C VAL A 222 18.69 -0.16 20.31
N VAL A 223 18.39 -1.19 19.52
CA VAL A 223 17.01 -1.67 19.33
C VAL A 223 16.43 -2.23 20.64
N THR A 224 17.24 -2.94 21.39
CA THR A 224 16.86 -3.50 22.69
C THR A 224 16.62 -2.41 23.72
N ALA A 225 17.50 -1.41 23.81
CA ALA A 225 17.35 -0.30 24.77
C ALA A 225 16.12 0.56 24.44
N VAL A 226 15.89 0.87 23.16
CA VAL A 226 14.72 1.63 22.71
C VAL A 226 13.42 0.87 22.96
N SER A 227 13.39 -0.46 22.73
CA SER A 227 12.18 -1.27 22.94
C SER A 227 11.85 -1.53 24.41
N GLN A 228 12.84 -1.50 25.30
CA GLN A 228 12.67 -1.67 26.75
C GLN A 228 12.33 -0.36 27.48
N HIS A 229 12.54 0.80 26.86
CA HIS A 229 12.25 2.10 27.47
C HIS A 229 10.75 2.24 27.78
N PRO A 230 10.34 2.77 28.95
CA PRO A 230 8.93 2.86 29.35
C PRO A 230 8.04 3.59 28.34
N ASN A 231 8.60 4.57 27.63
CA ASN A 231 7.90 5.36 26.61
C ASN A 231 7.93 4.73 25.20
N ALA A 232 8.48 3.53 25.04
CA ALA A 232 8.62 2.89 23.72
C ALA A 232 7.28 2.67 23.01
N LYS A 233 6.21 2.42 23.80
CA LYS A 233 4.86 2.15 23.29
C LYS A 233 4.10 3.39 22.85
N THR A 234 4.53 4.58 23.28
CA THR A 234 3.93 5.86 22.91
C THR A 234 4.66 6.53 21.75
N LEU A 235 5.74 5.92 21.26
CA LEU A 235 6.50 6.41 20.12
C LEU A 235 5.68 6.33 18.82
N PRO A 236 5.49 7.44 18.10
CA PRO A 236 4.75 7.43 16.84
C PRO A 236 5.46 6.65 15.72
N ASN A 237 6.76 6.36 15.86
CA ASN A 237 7.50 5.55 14.89
C ASN A 237 8.80 4.94 15.47
N LEU A 238 8.75 3.69 15.94
CA LEU A 238 9.92 2.94 16.43
C LEU A 238 11.05 2.92 15.39
N LEU A 239 10.71 2.85 14.10
CA LEU A 239 11.68 2.83 13.00
C LEU A 239 12.47 4.15 12.93
N THR A 240 11.81 5.30 13.13
CA THR A 240 12.49 6.61 13.17
C THR A 240 13.46 6.69 14.33
N VAL A 241 13.09 6.15 15.50
CA VAL A 241 14.01 6.12 16.66
C VAL A 241 15.23 5.26 16.38
N VAL A 242 15.04 4.07 15.81
CA VAL A 242 16.15 3.18 15.41
C VAL A 242 17.06 3.88 14.38
N GLN A 243 16.49 4.58 13.40
CA GLN A 243 17.26 5.29 12.38
C GLN A 243 18.06 6.46 12.97
N VAL A 244 17.46 7.27 13.84
CA VAL A 244 18.14 8.40 14.50
C VAL A 244 19.24 7.91 15.44
N SER A 245 19.01 6.81 16.18
CA SER A 245 20.04 6.23 17.07
C SER A 245 21.23 5.61 16.34
N CYS A 246 21.14 5.38 15.02
CA CYS A 246 22.27 4.93 14.22
C CYS A 246 23.18 6.09 13.75
N GLN A 247 22.84 7.35 14.06
CA GLN A 247 23.71 8.49 13.76
C GLN A 247 24.94 8.48 14.66
N ASP A 248 26.10 8.83 14.09
CA ASP A 248 27.42 8.77 14.75
C ASP A 248 27.47 9.53 16.08
N LYS A 249 26.66 10.59 16.23
CA LYS A 249 26.58 11.38 17.48
C LYS A 249 26.01 10.62 18.69
N PHE A 250 25.35 9.48 18.48
CA PHE A 250 24.74 8.67 19.54
C PHE A 250 25.43 7.33 19.76
N LEU A 251 26.30 6.92 18.84
CA LEU A 251 27.10 5.72 18.99
C LEU A 251 28.30 6.04 19.88
N ALA A 252 28.68 5.10 20.74
CA ALA A 252 29.98 5.19 21.38
C ALA A 252 31.04 5.22 20.27
N ALA A 253 31.98 6.16 20.34
CA ALA A 253 33.18 6.07 19.52
C ALA A 253 33.85 4.75 19.93
N ASP A 254 33.92 3.78 19.00
CA ASP A 254 34.56 2.49 19.25
C ASP A 254 35.91 2.73 19.94
N ALA A 255 35.99 2.33 21.20
CA ALA A 255 37.19 2.33 22.02
C ALA A 255 37.68 0.89 22.17
#